data_AF-A0A6I2V318-F1
#
_entry.id   AF-A0A6I2V318-F1
#
_cell.length_a   1.000
_cell.length_b   1.000
_cell.length_c   1.000
_cell.angle_alpha   90.00
_cell.angle_beta   90.00
_cell.angle_gamma   90.00
#
_symmetry.space_group_name_H-M   'P 1'
#
loop_
_entity.id
_entity.type
_entity.pdbx_description
1 polymer ?
#
loop_
_entity_poly.entity_id
_entity_poly.type
_entity_poly.pdbx_seq_one_letter_code
_entity_poly.pdbx_strand_id
1 'polypeptide(L)'
;FEGVALSDLLSRSELTCFSLAAQGSQSLADLAVVGDTVAIFGNEARGLSTAQLSAGITLVNIPMPGDAESLNLSAAASIVMYHLANMQAS
;
A
#
# COMPACT_ATOMS: atom_id res chain seq x y z
N PHE A 1 13.02 12.42 -10.28
CA PHE A 1 11.61 12.26 -10.68
C PHE A 1 10.87 13.50 -10.24
N GLU A 2 10.49 14.34 -11.20
CA GLU A 2 9.57 15.46 -10.98
C GLU A 2 8.18 14.89 -10.68
N GLY A 3 7.50 15.46 -9.68
CA GLY A 3 6.41 14.80 -8.96
C GLY A 3 5.14 14.61 -9.80
N VAL A 4 4.74 13.36 -9.98
CA VAL A 4 3.36 13.03 -10.39
C VAL A 4 2.46 13.25 -9.18
N ALA A 5 1.38 14.01 -9.34
CA ALA A 5 0.43 14.19 -8.24
C ALA A 5 -0.26 12.86 -7.94
N LEU A 6 -0.51 12.56 -6.66
CA LEU A 6 -1.20 11.32 -6.29
C LEU A 6 -2.57 11.20 -6.99
N SER A 7 -3.28 12.31 -7.17
CA SER A 7 -4.53 12.37 -7.94
C SER A 7 -4.40 11.89 -9.39
N ASP A 8 -3.24 12.10 -10.02
CA ASP A 8 -2.99 11.72 -11.41
C ASP A 8 -2.69 10.22 -11.55
N LEU A 9 -2.24 9.58 -10.48
CA LEU A 9 -2.13 8.12 -10.41
C LEU A 9 -3.50 7.50 -10.19
N LEU A 10 -4.29 8.08 -9.28
CA LEU A 10 -5.60 7.55 -8.90
C LEU A 10 -6.68 7.72 -9.98
N SER A 11 -6.48 8.64 -10.92
CA SER A 11 -7.37 8.81 -12.08
C SER A 11 -7.15 7.76 -13.17
N ARG A 12 -6.07 6.97 -13.08
CA ARG A 12 -5.74 5.91 -14.04
C ARG A 12 -6.41 4.61 -13.64
N SER A 13 -7.46 4.24 -14.37
CA SER A 13 -8.26 3.05 -14.10
C SER A 13 -7.51 1.74 -14.27
N GLU A 14 -6.40 1.73 -15.02
CA GLU A 14 -5.52 0.58 -15.22
C GLU A 14 -4.61 0.30 -14.02
N LEU A 15 -4.47 1.26 -13.09
CA LEU A 15 -3.60 1.12 -11.93
C LEU A 15 -4.38 0.59 -10.73
N THR A 16 -3.89 -0.50 -10.16
CA THR A 16 -4.33 -0.95 -8.84
C THR A 16 -3.47 -0.27 -7.77
N CYS A 17 -4.09 0.59 -6.95
CA CYS A 17 -3.41 1.31 -5.89
C CYS A 17 -3.75 0.74 -4.51
N PHE A 18 -2.73 0.53 -3.67
CA PHE A 18 -2.93 0.15 -2.27
C PHE A 18 -1.95 0.85 -1.33
N SER A 19 -2.28 0.89 -0.05
CA SER A 19 -1.42 1.42 1.01
C SER A 19 -1.52 0.59 2.28
N LEU A 20 -0.49 0.69 3.14
CA LEU A 20 -0.46 0.03 4.43
C LEU A 20 -1.18 0.85 5.50
N ALA A 21 -2.11 0.20 6.20
CA ALA A 21 -2.75 0.72 7.40
C ALA A 21 -2.93 -0.40 8.41
N ALA A 22 -2.64 -0.12 9.69
CA ALA A 22 -2.82 -1.10 10.76
C ALA A 22 -4.29 -1.55 10.90
N GLN A 23 -5.25 -0.67 10.56
CA GLN A 23 -6.68 -0.98 10.53
C GLN A 23 -7.17 -1.41 9.13
N GLY A 24 -6.26 -1.72 8.19
CA GLY A 24 -6.64 -2.23 6.87
C GLY A 24 -7.43 -3.52 7.00
N SER A 25 -8.54 -3.65 6.28
CA SER A 25 -9.45 -4.80 6.39
C SER A 25 -8.99 -6.02 5.58
N GLN A 26 -7.95 -5.87 4.77
CA GLN A 26 -7.40 -6.94 3.92
C GLN A 26 -5.93 -7.18 4.30
N SER A 27 -5.50 -8.44 4.36
CA SER A 27 -4.08 -8.76 4.54
C SER A 27 -3.31 -8.52 3.25
N LEU A 28 -2.06 -8.04 3.34
CA LEU A 28 -1.13 -8.02 2.22
C LEU A 28 -0.95 -9.42 1.61
N ALA A 29 -0.98 -10.48 2.43
CA ALA A 29 -0.84 -11.85 1.96
C ALA A 29 -2.00 -12.29 1.04
N ASP A 30 -3.19 -11.71 1.23
CA ASP A 30 -4.41 -12.02 0.47
C ASP A 30 -4.70 -10.96 -0.61
N LEU A 31 -3.83 -9.96 -0.75
CA LEU A 31 -3.99 -8.92 -1.76
C LEU A 31 -3.83 -9.58 -3.13
N ALA A 32 -4.94 -9.66 -3.87
CA ALA A 32 -4.92 -9.92 -5.30
C ALA A 32 -4.74 -8.59 -6.03
N VAL A 33 -3.73 -8.51 -6.90
CA VAL A 33 -3.53 -7.38 -7.80
C VAL A 33 -3.61 -7.87 -9.24
N VAL A 34 -4.26 -7.07 -10.06
CA VAL A 34 -4.44 -7.33 -11.49
C VAL A 34 -3.80 -6.15 -12.23
N GLY A 35 -2.90 -6.46 -13.16
CA GLY A 35 -2.20 -5.45 -13.95
C GLY A 35 -1.21 -4.61 -13.16
N ASP A 36 -0.99 -3.39 -13.64
CA ASP A 36 0.01 -2.47 -13.11
C ASP A 36 -0.39 -2.01 -11.69
N THR A 37 0.54 -2.20 -10.74
CA THR A 37 0.27 -2.02 -9.32
C THR A 37 1.16 -0.95 -8.71
N VAL A 38 0.56 -0.10 -7.88
CA VAL A 38 1.26 0.95 -7.14
C VAL A 38 1.04 0.78 -5.64
N ALA A 39 2.14 0.56 -4.92
CA ALA A 39 2.17 0.63 -3.46
C ALA A 39 2.47 2.07 -3.02
N ILE A 40 1.59 2.65 -2.22
CA ILE A 40 1.70 4.02 -1.72
C ILE A 40 2.10 3.99 -0.25
N PHE A 41 3.17 4.72 0.08
CA PHE A 41 3.66 4.84 1.45
C PHE A 41 3.52 6.26 1.95
N GLY A 42 2.87 6.40 3.11
CA GLY A 42 2.72 7.68 3.80
C GLY A 42 3.95 8.05 4.62
N ASN A 43 3.84 9.18 5.33
CA ASN A 43 4.87 9.60 6.27
C ASN A 43 4.93 8.64 7.47
N GLU A 44 6.11 8.27 7.95
CA GLU A 44 6.27 7.32 9.06
C GLU A 44 5.53 7.72 10.34
N ALA A 45 5.47 9.02 10.65
CA ALA A 45 4.83 9.52 11.88
C ALA A 45 3.31 9.76 11.73
N ARG A 46 2.81 9.93 10.50
CA ARG A 46 1.41 10.38 10.26
C ARG A 46 0.62 9.49 9.30
N GLY A 47 1.26 8.52 8.66
CA GLY A 47 0.68 7.72 7.59
C GLY A 47 0.26 8.58 6.38
N LEU A 48 -0.74 8.08 5.63
CA LEU A 48 -1.49 8.90 4.68
C LEU A 48 -2.55 9.69 5.44
N SER A 49 -2.66 10.99 5.14
CA SER A 49 -3.75 11.78 5.72
C SER A 49 -5.10 11.28 5.23
N THR A 50 -6.16 11.47 6.01
CA THR A 50 -7.54 11.13 5.61
C THR A 50 -7.97 11.80 4.31
N ALA A 51 -7.41 12.98 3.99
CA ALA A 51 -7.63 13.65 2.71
C ALA A 51 -6.95 12.94 1.52
N GLN A 52 -5.89 12.17 1.77
CA GLN A 52 -5.19 11.35 0.77
C GLN A 52 -5.78 9.93 0.65
N LEU A 53 -6.54 9.48 1.65
CA LEU A 53 -7.33 8.25 1.58
C LEU A 53 -8.56 8.49 0.71
N SER A 54 -8.35 8.53 -0.61
CA SER A 54 -9.39 8.72 -1.59
C SER A 54 -10.08 7.40 -1.95
N ALA A 55 -11.23 7.51 -2.64
CA ALA A 55 -11.73 6.40 -3.45
C ALA A 55 -10.60 5.95 -4.41
N GLY A 56 -10.31 4.65 -4.44
CA GLY A 56 -9.27 4.06 -5.31
C GLY A 56 -7.99 3.58 -4.62
N ILE A 57 -7.80 3.83 -3.31
CA ILE A 57 -6.70 3.22 -2.54
C ILE A 57 -7.25 2.09 -1.67
N THR A 58 -6.79 0.86 -1.92
CA THR A 58 -7.09 -0.28 -1.05
C THR A 58 -6.20 -0.21 0.20
N LEU A 59 -6.81 -0.30 1.39
CA LEU A 59 -6.06 -0.35 2.64
C LEU A 59 -5.78 -1.80 3.04
N VAL A 60 -4.50 -2.15 3.08
CA VAL A 60 -4.04 -3.49 3.46
C VAL A 60 -3.19 -3.43 4.72
N ASN A 61 -3.14 -4.53 5.48
CA ASN A 61 -2.31 -4.67 6.66
C ASN A 61 -1.21 -5.73 6.44
N ILE A 62 -0.11 -5.60 7.19
CA ILE A 62 0.82 -6.71 7.42
C ILE A 62 0.46 -7.26 8.80
N PRO A 63 -0.02 -8.50 8.93
CA PRO A 63 -0.35 -9.07 10.23
C PRO A 63 0.86 -9.09 11.15
N MET A 64 0.72 -8.50 12.35
CA MET A 64 1.75 -8.45 13.37
C MET A 64 1.26 -9.23 14.61
N PRO A 65 1.50 -10.55 14.69
CA PRO A 65 1.18 -11.30 15.89
C PRO A 65 2.12 -10.87 17.03
N GLY A 66 1.57 -10.20 18.05
CA GLY A 66 2.31 -9.73 19.23
C GLY A 66 1.91 -8.32 19.65
N ASP A 67 2.74 -7.68 20.47
CA ASP A 67 2.48 -6.35 21.04
C ASP A 67 2.92 -5.19 20.13
N ALA A 68 3.50 -5.50 18.95
CA ALA A 68 3.95 -4.48 18.02
C ALA A 68 2.76 -3.84 17.28
N GLU A 69 2.55 -2.54 17.49
CA GLU A 69 1.48 -1.79 16.84
C GLU A 69 1.82 -1.36 15.39
N SER A 70 3.11 -1.31 15.03
CA SER A 70 3.58 -0.93 13.71
C SER A 70 4.98 -1.45 13.38
N LEU A 71 5.32 -1.47 12.09
CA LEU A 71 6.68 -1.67 11.59
C LEU A 71 7.29 -0.32 11.22
N ASN A 72 8.62 -0.23 11.33
CA ASN A 72 9.36 0.85 10.68
C ASN A 72 9.03 0.89 9.18
N LEU A 73 8.92 2.10 8.63
CA LEU A 73 8.50 2.30 7.24
C LEU A 73 9.37 1.53 6.23
N SER A 74 10.68 1.47 6.44
CA SER A 74 11.58 0.76 5.53
C SER A 74 11.39 -0.76 5.56
N ALA A 75 11.09 -1.33 6.73
CA ALA A 75 10.79 -2.75 6.88
C ALA A 75 9.46 -3.10 6.19
N ALA A 76 8.44 -2.25 6.40
CA ALA A 76 7.14 -2.40 5.75
C ALA A 76 7.25 -2.32 4.22
N ALA A 77 8.00 -1.34 3.70
CA ALA A 77 8.26 -1.20 2.27
C ALA A 77 9.03 -2.40 1.68
N SER A 78 10.01 -2.93 2.42
CA SER A 78 10.78 -4.10 2.01
C SER A 78 9.89 -5.35 1.88
N ILE A 79 8.99 -5.58 2.84
CA ILE A 79 8.02 -6.68 2.80
C ILE A 79 7.09 -6.54 1.60
N VAL A 80 6.56 -5.34 1.35
CA VAL A 80 5.70 -5.07 0.19
C VAL A 80 6.43 -5.31 -1.13
N MET A 81 7.64 -4.78 -1.29
CA MET A 81 8.43 -5.01 -2.51
C MET A 81 8.73 -6.49 -2.73
N TYR A 82 9.10 -7.22 -1.67
CA TYR A 82 9.30 -8.66 -1.75
C TYR A 82 8.02 -9.39 -2.15
N HIS A 83 6.88 -9.03 -1.57
CA HIS A 83 5.60 -9.62 -1.91
C HIS A 83 5.26 -9.40 -3.38
N LEU A 84 5.33 -8.15 -3.87
CA LEU A 84 5.06 -7.82 -5.27
C LEU A 84 6.01 -8.54 -6.24
N ALA A 85 7.29 -8.65 -5.91
CA ALA A 85 8.28 -9.35 -6.73
C ALA A 85 8.04 -10.87 -6.84
N ASN A 86 7.37 -11.46 -5.86
CA ASN A 86 7.05 -12.89 -5.83
C ASN A 86 5.62 -13.19 -6.28
N MET A 87 4.85 -12.16 -6.60
CA MET A 87 3.49 -12.32 -7.05
C MET A 87 3.48 -12.80 -8.50
N GLN A 88 2.75 -13.86 -8.78
CA GLN A 88 2.62 -14.32 -10.16
C GLN A 88 1.67 -13.37 -10.89
N ALA A 89 2.18 -12.71 -11.93
CA ALA A 89 1.35 -11.96 -12.85
C ALA A 89 0.29 -12.90 -13.42
N SER A 90 -0.98 -12.63 -13.12
CA SER A 90 -2.14 -13.37 -13.65
C SER A 90 -2.55 -12.80 -15.00
#